data_AF-A0A967WHC0-F1
#
_entry.id   AF-A0A967WHC0-F1
#
_cell.length_a   1.000
_cell.length_b   1.000
_cell.length_c   1.000
_cell.angle_alpha   90.00
_cell.angle_beta   90.00
_cell.angle_gamma   90.00
#
_symmetry.space_group_name_H-M   'P 1'
#
loop_
_entity.id
_entity.type
_entity.pdbx_description
1 polymer ?
#
loop_
_entity_poly.entity_id
_entity_poly.type
_entity_poly.pdbx_seq_one_letter_code
_entity_poly.pdbx_strand_id
1 'polypeptide(L)'
;AQYLADQTSGIPGYPCYRTVEETHADLSTLAADHPDLASWLDVGDSWEKVTGALPGYDLHALVLTNRAVPGPKPKFLLMAAIHARELATAELAARFAEGLVADYGTDPDVTWLLDYFELHVLPMTNPDGRKQAESGEYWRKNTDDDDGCAIFPYYGTDLNRNSSFHWGGASTSPCYETYQGPSAASEPE
;
A
#
# COMPACT_ATOMS: atom_id res chain seq x y z
N ALA A 1 -0.98 -24.26 -7.41
CA ALA A 1 -1.15 -23.17 -6.43
C ALA A 1 -2.48 -23.43 -5.73
N GLN A 2 -2.45 -23.67 -4.43
CA GLN A 2 -3.67 -23.92 -3.65
C GLN A 2 -4.20 -22.56 -3.23
N TYR A 3 -5.45 -22.25 -3.56
CA TYR A 3 -6.13 -21.06 -3.08
C TYR A 3 -6.03 -21.02 -1.55
N LEU A 4 -5.65 -19.87 -0.98
CA LEU A 4 -5.68 -19.64 0.46
C LEU A 4 -7.15 -19.58 0.90
N ALA A 5 -7.44 -19.98 2.16
CA ALA A 5 -8.81 -20.30 2.61
C ALA A 5 -9.86 -19.20 2.34
N ASP A 6 -9.43 -17.94 2.24
CA ASP A 6 -10.31 -16.78 2.09
C ASP A 6 -10.08 -15.99 0.78
N GLN A 7 -9.14 -16.42 -0.08
CA GLN A 7 -8.85 -15.71 -1.34
C GLN A 7 -9.83 -16.14 -2.43
N THR A 8 -10.74 -15.25 -2.81
CA THR A 8 -11.85 -15.57 -3.73
C THR A 8 -11.43 -15.61 -5.20
N SER A 9 -10.52 -14.73 -5.63
CA SER A 9 -10.06 -14.66 -7.03
C SER A 9 -8.56 -14.44 -7.17
N GLY A 10 -8.00 -13.45 -6.47
CA GLY A 10 -6.63 -12.99 -6.65
C GLY A 10 -6.39 -12.30 -8.00
N ILE A 11 -5.19 -11.79 -8.18
CA ILE A 11 -4.77 -11.15 -9.42
C ILE A 11 -4.77 -12.17 -10.57
N PRO A 12 -5.32 -11.85 -11.77
CA PRO A 12 -5.28 -12.75 -12.93
C PRO A 12 -3.85 -13.22 -13.24
N GLY A 13 -3.64 -14.53 -13.34
CA GLY A 13 -2.32 -15.14 -13.54
C GLY A 13 -1.46 -15.26 -12.28
N TYR A 14 -1.83 -14.61 -11.18
CA TYR A 14 -1.17 -14.66 -9.88
C TYR A 14 -2.17 -14.85 -8.72
N PRO A 15 -2.90 -15.98 -8.68
CA PRO A 15 -4.03 -16.19 -7.77
C PRO A 15 -3.65 -16.28 -6.28
N CYS A 16 -2.37 -16.14 -5.91
CA CYS A 16 -1.90 -16.09 -4.53
C CYS A 16 -1.70 -14.65 -4.01
N TYR A 17 -1.86 -13.64 -4.86
CA TYR A 17 -1.78 -12.24 -4.48
C TYR A 17 -3.15 -11.61 -4.62
N ARG A 18 -3.61 -10.94 -3.57
CA ARG A 18 -4.89 -10.24 -3.57
C ARG A 18 -4.86 -9.03 -4.50
N THR A 19 -6.02 -8.69 -5.07
CA THR A 19 -6.18 -7.42 -5.78
C THR A 19 -6.15 -6.23 -4.81
N VAL A 20 -6.12 -5.00 -5.33
CA VAL A 20 -6.34 -3.77 -4.53
C VAL A 20 -7.60 -3.91 -3.67
N GLU A 21 -8.71 -4.31 -4.30
CA GLU A 21 -10.01 -4.41 -3.64
C GLU A 21 -10.05 -5.52 -2.58
N GLU A 22 -9.53 -6.71 -2.90
CA GLU A 22 -9.46 -7.82 -1.93
C GLU A 22 -8.58 -7.43 -0.72
N THR A 23 -7.43 -6.78 -0.96
CA THR A 23 -6.53 -6.34 0.12
C THR A 23 -7.21 -5.31 1.02
N HIS A 24 -7.88 -4.30 0.45
CA HIS A 24 -8.59 -3.28 1.22
C HIS A 24 -9.78 -3.88 1.99
N ALA A 25 -10.56 -4.76 1.35
CA ALA A 25 -11.70 -5.41 1.97
C ALA A 25 -11.24 -6.24 3.19
N ASP A 26 -10.28 -7.13 3.00
CA ASP A 26 -9.82 -8.03 4.08
C ASP A 26 -9.25 -7.27 5.27
N LEU A 27 -8.41 -6.25 5.04
CA LEU A 27 -7.81 -5.49 6.15
C LEU A 27 -8.81 -4.56 6.83
N SER A 28 -9.80 -4.04 6.10
CA SER A 28 -10.91 -3.30 6.70
C SER A 28 -11.79 -4.21 7.56
N THR A 29 -12.05 -5.45 7.12
CA THR A 29 -12.76 -6.47 7.89
C THR A 29 -11.95 -6.88 9.13
N LEU A 30 -10.65 -7.11 9.00
CA LEU A 30 -9.77 -7.41 10.14
C LEU A 30 -9.84 -6.31 11.22
N ALA A 31 -9.86 -5.03 10.79
CA ALA A 31 -10.04 -3.91 11.71
C ALA A 31 -11.42 -3.86 12.36
N ALA A 32 -12.48 -4.20 11.62
CA ALA A 32 -13.84 -4.24 12.14
C ALA A 32 -14.06 -5.38 13.14
N ASP A 33 -13.43 -6.53 12.90
CA ASP A 33 -13.55 -7.74 13.73
C ASP A 33 -12.68 -7.67 15.00
N HIS A 34 -11.59 -6.90 14.98
CA HIS A 34 -10.67 -6.74 16.11
C HIS A 34 -10.48 -5.26 16.53
N PRO A 35 -11.55 -4.52 16.90
CA PRO A 35 -11.49 -3.07 17.15
C PRO A 35 -10.68 -2.67 18.41
N ASP A 36 -10.33 -3.62 19.26
CA ASP A 36 -9.43 -3.48 20.41
C ASP A 36 -7.95 -3.51 20.02
N LEU A 37 -7.62 -4.14 18.90
CA LEU A 37 -6.25 -4.28 18.38
C LEU A 37 -6.00 -3.50 17.09
N ALA A 38 -7.03 -3.20 16.31
CA ALA A 38 -6.88 -2.72 14.94
C ALA A 38 -7.79 -1.53 14.60
N SER A 39 -7.35 -0.71 13.66
CA SER A 39 -8.15 0.31 12.98
C SER A 39 -7.71 0.54 11.56
N TRP A 40 -8.67 0.78 10.67
CA TRP A 40 -8.45 1.13 9.29
C TRP A 40 -8.46 2.65 9.14
N LEU A 41 -7.29 3.25 8.97
CA LEU A 41 -7.09 4.69 8.94
C LEU A 41 -6.84 5.15 7.51
N ASP A 42 -7.69 6.02 6.99
CA ASP A 42 -7.42 6.78 5.77
C ASP A 42 -6.29 7.78 6.04
N VAL A 43 -5.25 7.72 5.21
CA VAL A 43 -4.02 8.54 5.31
C VAL A 43 -3.78 9.41 4.07
N GLY A 44 -4.63 9.34 3.05
CA GLY A 44 -4.45 10.08 1.81
C GLY A 44 -5.23 9.48 0.65
N ASP A 45 -5.07 10.06 -0.53
CA ASP A 45 -5.78 9.68 -1.75
C ASP A 45 -4.79 9.50 -2.89
N SER A 46 -5.07 8.54 -3.78
CA SER A 46 -4.28 8.30 -4.98
C SER A 46 -4.47 9.37 -6.05
N TRP A 47 -3.57 9.43 -7.03
CA TRP A 47 -3.62 10.41 -8.11
C TRP A 47 -4.98 10.47 -8.82
N GLU A 48 -5.50 9.33 -9.26
CA GLU A 48 -6.77 9.24 -9.99
C GLU A 48 -7.92 9.80 -9.16
N LYS A 49 -7.89 9.57 -7.84
CA LYS A 49 -8.92 10.05 -6.92
C LYS A 49 -8.80 11.55 -6.68
N VAL A 50 -7.58 12.07 -6.48
CA VAL A 50 -7.32 13.50 -6.27
C VAL A 50 -7.74 14.32 -7.51
N THR A 51 -7.42 13.83 -8.71
CA THR A 51 -7.78 14.51 -9.96
C THR A 51 -9.23 14.31 -10.37
N GLY A 52 -9.87 13.24 -9.92
CA GLY A 52 -11.23 12.85 -10.29
C GLY A 52 -11.35 12.34 -11.74
N ALA A 53 -10.23 11.99 -12.38
CA ALA A 53 -10.21 11.44 -13.73
C ALA A 53 -10.80 10.02 -13.78
N LEU A 54 -10.54 9.23 -12.74
CA LEU A 54 -11.08 7.89 -12.49
C LEU A 54 -11.49 7.80 -11.01
N PRO A 55 -12.21 6.74 -10.56
CA PRO A 55 -12.60 6.64 -9.16
C PRO A 55 -11.43 6.69 -8.18
N GLY A 56 -10.25 6.19 -8.58
CA GLY A 56 -9.04 6.05 -7.77
C GLY A 56 -9.27 5.32 -6.45
N TYR A 57 -8.37 5.49 -5.49
CA TYR A 57 -8.40 4.81 -4.21
C TYR A 57 -7.94 5.71 -3.05
N ASP A 58 -8.59 5.57 -1.90
CA ASP A 58 -8.05 6.01 -0.61
C ASP A 58 -6.82 5.17 -0.24
N LEU A 59 -5.75 5.81 0.19
CA LEU A 59 -4.61 5.17 0.83
C LEU A 59 -4.94 4.93 2.29
N HIS A 60 -4.95 3.67 2.70
CA HIS A 60 -5.30 3.28 4.06
C HIS A 60 -4.16 2.54 4.76
N ALA A 61 -3.90 2.92 6.00
CA ALA A 61 -3.03 2.19 6.90
C ALA A 61 -3.86 1.38 7.91
N LEU A 62 -3.54 0.09 8.05
CA LEU A 62 -3.99 -0.70 9.18
C LEU A 62 -3.11 -0.37 10.38
N VAL A 63 -3.70 0.28 11.37
CA VAL A 63 -3.04 0.64 12.63
C VAL A 63 -3.30 -0.46 13.66
N LEU A 64 -2.24 -1.12 14.11
CA LEU A 64 -2.26 -2.23 15.06
C LEU A 64 -1.64 -1.81 16.40
N THR A 65 -2.42 -1.92 17.46
CA THR A 65 -1.96 -1.72 18.84
C THR A 65 -3.02 -2.21 19.83
N ASN A 66 -2.61 -2.77 20.97
CA ASN A 66 -3.53 -3.06 22.05
C ASN A 66 -3.99 -1.78 22.75
N ARG A 67 -5.22 -1.36 22.49
CA ARG A 67 -5.80 -0.12 23.05
C ARG A 67 -6.06 -0.17 24.55
N ALA A 68 -6.07 -1.36 25.16
CA ALA A 68 -6.26 -1.53 26.59
C ALA A 68 -5.01 -1.16 27.41
N VAL A 69 -3.82 -1.17 26.80
CA VAL A 69 -2.56 -0.76 27.44
C VAL A 69 -2.31 0.72 27.17
N PRO A 70 -2.46 1.60 28.18
CA PRO A 70 -2.30 3.03 28.01
C PRO A 70 -0.83 3.46 28.03
N GLY A 71 -0.58 4.68 27.55
CA GLY A 71 0.73 5.31 27.58
C GLY A 71 1.25 5.63 26.18
N PRO A 72 2.35 6.40 26.08
CA PRO A 72 2.97 6.65 24.79
C PRO A 72 3.56 5.35 24.24
N LYS A 73 3.21 5.02 23.00
CA LYS A 73 3.78 3.88 22.28
C LYS A 73 4.62 4.40 21.11
N PRO A 74 5.87 3.97 20.93
CA PRO A 74 6.63 4.22 19.71
C PRO A 74 5.87 3.70 18.48
N LYS A 75 6.00 4.46 17.38
CA LYS A 75 5.33 4.14 16.12
C LYS A 75 6.32 3.47 15.16
N PHE A 76 5.86 2.40 14.54
CA PHE A 76 6.54 1.74 13.43
C PHE A 76 5.70 1.89 12.18
N LEU A 77 6.32 2.16 11.03
CA LEU A 77 5.65 2.26 9.75
C LEU A 77 6.24 1.22 8.79
N LEU A 78 5.37 0.36 8.26
CA LEU A 78 5.64 -0.53 7.14
C LEU A 78 4.85 -0.03 5.94
N MET A 79 5.55 0.37 4.87
CA MET A 79 4.93 0.70 3.59
C MET A 79 5.31 -0.37 2.57
N ALA A 80 4.35 -0.75 1.74
CA ALA A 80 4.54 -1.76 0.70
C ALA A 80 3.93 -1.31 -0.63
N ALA A 81 4.36 -1.98 -1.70
CA ALA A 81 3.83 -1.78 -3.04
C ALA A 81 3.92 -0.33 -3.55
N ILE A 82 5.01 0.36 -3.22
CA ILE A 82 5.34 1.66 -3.83
C ILE A 82 5.58 1.54 -5.34
N HIS A 83 6.10 0.40 -5.80
CA HIS A 83 6.12 0.06 -7.23
C HIS A 83 5.03 -0.95 -7.57
N ALA A 84 4.24 -0.60 -8.57
CA ALA A 84 3.01 -1.29 -8.96
C ALA A 84 3.16 -2.74 -9.45
N ARG A 85 4.31 -3.17 -9.94
CA ARG A 85 4.54 -4.57 -10.42
C ARG A 85 5.12 -5.50 -9.37
N GLU A 86 5.51 -4.99 -8.21
CA GLU A 86 6.08 -5.79 -7.13
C GLU A 86 4.93 -6.44 -6.33
N LEU A 87 4.24 -7.43 -6.93
CA LEU A 87 2.99 -8.01 -6.40
C LEU A 87 3.12 -8.55 -4.96
N ALA A 88 4.22 -9.24 -4.68
CA ALA A 88 4.43 -9.94 -3.41
C ALA A 88 4.48 -9.02 -2.18
N THR A 89 4.87 -7.75 -2.33
CA THR A 89 5.09 -6.87 -1.17
C THR A 89 3.78 -6.52 -0.45
N ALA A 90 2.69 -6.31 -1.21
CA ALA A 90 1.38 -6.01 -0.64
C ALA A 90 0.85 -7.20 0.17
N GLU A 91 0.91 -8.40 -0.42
CA GLU A 91 0.49 -9.63 0.26
C GLU A 91 1.33 -9.91 1.51
N LEU A 92 2.66 -9.69 1.45
CA LEU A 92 3.53 -9.85 2.61
C LEU A 92 3.15 -8.91 3.75
N ALA A 93 2.88 -7.63 3.45
CA ALA A 93 2.46 -6.65 4.44
C ALA A 93 1.10 -6.99 5.05
N ALA A 94 0.13 -7.41 4.24
CA ALA A 94 -1.19 -7.83 4.71
C ALA A 94 -1.10 -9.09 5.60
N ARG A 95 -0.33 -10.11 5.20
CA ARG A 95 -0.11 -11.32 5.99
C ARG A 95 0.63 -11.07 7.29
N PHE A 96 1.59 -10.14 7.27
CA PHE A 96 2.26 -9.69 8.48
C PHE A 96 1.25 -9.11 9.48
N ALA A 97 0.35 -8.24 9.02
CA ALA A 97 -0.69 -7.67 9.88
C ALA A 97 -1.69 -8.72 10.40
N GLU A 98 -2.15 -9.62 9.54
CA GLU A 98 -3.04 -10.74 9.92
C GLU A 98 -2.40 -11.63 10.99
N GLY A 99 -1.12 -11.98 10.82
CA GLY A 99 -0.38 -12.79 11.79
C GLY A 99 -0.26 -12.09 13.15
N LEU A 100 0.02 -10.78 13.17
CA LEU A 100 0.06 -10.02 14.43
C LEU A 100 -1.27 -10.05 15.18
N VAL A 101 -2.39 -9.96 14.48
CA VAL A 101 -3.72 -10.03 15.12
C VAL A 101 -4.04 -11.45 15.57
N ALA A 102 -3.78 -12.45 14.73
CA ALA A 102 -4.08 -13.86 15.01
C ALA A 102 -3.29 -14.42 16.19
N ASP A 103 -2.03 -14.01 16.34
CA ASP A 103 -1.13 -14.55 17.35
C ASP A 103 -1.12 -13.74 18.66
N TYR A 104 -1.85 -12.61 18.72
CA TYR A 104 -1.96 -11.81 19.94
C TYR A 104 -2.58 -12.60 21.10
N GLY A 105 -1.93 -12.57 22.27
CA GLY A 105 -2.31 -13.34 23.45
C GLY A 105 -1.85 -14.81 23.44
N THR A 106 -1.26 -15.28 22.34
CA THR A 106 -0.70 -16.63 22.20
C THR A 106 0.81 -16.60 22.05
N ASP A 107 1.33 -15.78 21.12
CA ASP A 107 2.77 -15.55 20.93
C ASP A 107 3.23 -14.39 21.84
N PRO A 108 4.25 -14.61 22.70
CA PRO A 108 4.69 -13.59 23.64
C PRO A 108 5.39 -12.40 22.98
N ASP A 109 6.07 -12.59 21.85
CA ASP A 109 6.76 -11.51 21.13
C ASP A 109 5.74 -10.64 20.40
N VAL A 110 4.73 -11.24 19.75
CA VAL A 110 3.61 -10.51 19.14
C VAL A 110 2.81 -9.74 20.19
N THR A 111 2.51 -10.39 21.32
CA THR A 111 1.77 -9.75 22.42
C THR A 111 2.53 -8.53 22.95
N TRP A 112 3.84 -8.68 23.21
CA TRP A 112 4.69 -7.57 23.63
C TRP A 112 4.72 -6.46 22.58
N LEU A 113 4.80 -6.81 21.30
CA LEU A 113 4.82 -5.83 20.20
C LEU A 113 3.54 -5.00 20.18
N LEU A 114 2.36 -5.61 20.25
CA LEU A 114 1.08 -4.87 20.24
C LEU A 114 0.80 -4.12 21.55
N ASP A 115 1.29 -4.62 22.68
CA ASP A 115 1.17 -3.95 23.97
C ASP A 115 1.97 -2.66 24.04
N TYR A 116 3.17 -2.64 23.45
CA TYR A 116 4.12 -1.54 23.64
C TYR A 116 4.44 -0.72 22.39
N PHE A 117 3.95 -1.10 21.21
CA PHE A 117 4.11 -0.36 19.96
C PHE A 117 2.77 -0.06 19.30
N GLU A 118 2.80 0.93 18.41
CA GLU A 118 1.73 1.20 17.46
C GLU A 118 2.29 0.98 16.04
N LEU A 119 1.84 -0.08 15.37
CA LEU A 119 2.33 -0.44 14.05
C LEU A 119 1.36 0.06 12.99
N HIS A 120 1.87 0.82 12.04
CA HIS A 120 1.14 1.35 10.90
C HIS A 120 1.55 0.54 9.69
N VAL A 121 0.64 -0.25 9.15
CA VAL A 121 0.89 -1.06 7.95
C VAL A 121 0.10 -0.44 6.79
N LEU A 122 0.80 0.21 5.86
CA LEU A 122 0.27 0.68 4.58
C LEU A 122 0.58 -0.41 3.53
N PRO A 123 -0.36 -1.32 3.24
CA PRO A 123 -0.11 -2.46 2.35
C PRO A 123 0.06 -2.02 0.89
N MET A 124 -0.47 -0.86 0.53
CA MET A 124 -0.49 -0.35 -0.83
C MET A 124 -0.31 1.15 -0.88
N THR A 125 0.91 1.58 -1.17
CA THR A 125 1.21 2.99 -1.44
C THR A 125 0.78 3.42 -2.84
N ASN A 126 0.73 2.51 -3.82
CA ASN A 126 0.43 2.83 -5.22
C ASN A 126 -0.73 1.99 -5.77
N PRO A 127 -1.97 2.24 -5.33
CA PRO A 127 -3.14 1.46 -5.76
C PRO A 127 -3.50 1.67 -7.23
N ASP A 128 -3.42 2.90 -7.76
CA ASP A 128 -3.75 3.18 -9.16
C ASP A 128 -2.79 2.46 -10.12
N GLY A 129 -1.48 2.58 -9.88
CA GLY A 129 -0.47 1.84 -10.63
C GLY A 129 -0.67 0.33 -10.48
N ARG A 130 -1.02 -0.15 -9.27
CA ARG A 130 -1.32 -1.58 -9.06
C ARG A 130 -2.44 -2.06 -9.97
N LYS A 131 -3.50 -1.27 -10.22
CA LYS A 131 -4.56 -1.66 -11.17
C LYS A 131 -4.05 -1.86 -12.59
N GLN A 132 -3.10 -1.03 -13.03
CA GLN A 132 -2.45 -1.25 -14.32
C GLN A 132 -1.67 -2.58 -14.32
N ALA A 133 -0.92 -2.87 -13.25
CA ALA A 133 -0.20 -4.14 -13.14
C ALA A 133 -1.12 -5.38 -13.07
N GLU A 134 -2.26 -5.27 -12.38
CA GLU A 134 -3.29 -6.33 -12.32
C GLU A 134 -3.93 -6.63 -13.67
N SER A 135 -3.96 -5.63 -14.58
CA SER A 135 -4.44 -5.80 -15.95
C SER A 135 -3.46 -6.55 -16.87
N GLY A 136 -2.23 -6.80 -16.39
CA GLY A 136 -1.17 -7.51 -17.11
C GLY A 136 -0.01 -6.63 -17.58
N GLU A 137 -0.06 -5.31 -17.33
CA GLU A 137 1.03 -4.41 -17.67
C GLU A 137 2.23 -4.57 -16.72
N TYR A 138 3.45 -4.37 -17.23
CA TYR A 138 4.65 -4.37 -16.39
C TYR A 138 4.85 -3.01 -15.69
N TRP A 139 3.77 -2.47 -15.12
CA TRP A 139 3.67 -1.10 -14.61
C TRP A 139 4.48 -0.88 -13.33
N ARG A 140 5.21 0.23 -13.23
CA ARG A 140 6.05 0.54 -12.07
C ARG A 140 5.58 1.76 -11.28
N LYS A 141 5.30 2.84 -11.99
CA LYS A 141 5.05 4.19 -11.47
C LYS A 141 3.62 4.32 -10.93
N ASN A 142 3.21 5.49 -10.43
CA ASN A 142 1.78 5.78 -10.28
C ASN A 142 1.14 6.02 -11.67
N THR A 143 -0.05 6.62 -11.72
CA THR A 143 -0.77 6.87 -12.98
C THR A 143 -0.88 8.35 -13.35
N ASP A 144 -0.01 9.20 -12.82
CA ASP A 144 0.06 10.61 -13.21
C ASP A 144 0.40 10.77 -14.70
N ASP A 145 -0.58 11.20 -15.49
CA ASP A 145 -0.47 11.44 -16.93
C ASP A 145 -0.39 12.93 -17.31
N ASP A 146 -0.32 13.83 -16.33
CA ASP A 146 -0.32 15.28 -16.57
C ASP A 146 1.08 15.92 -16.53
N ASP A 147 2.07 15.19 -16.02
CA ASP A 147 3.47 15.63 -15.90
C ASP A 147 4.34 15.41 -17.15
N GLY A 148 3.75 15.59 -18.33
CA GLY A 148 4.46 15.68 -19.60
C GLY A 148 4.68 14.37 -20.36
N CYS A 149 4.34 13.21 -19.78
CA CYS A 149 4.14 11.97 -20.54
C CYS A 149 2.68 11.53 -20.41
N ALA A 150 1.97 11.43 -21.54
CA ALA A 150 0.60 10.91 -21.60
C ALA A 150 0.49 9.64 -22.46
N ILE A 151 1.62 8.95 -22.68
CA ILE A 151 1.69 7.79 -23.56
C ILE A 151 1.54 6.54 -22.71
N PHE A 152 0.46 5.77 -22.91
CA PHE A 152 0.32 4.44 -22.31
C PHE A 152 1.37 3.46 -22.90
N PRO A 153 2.05 2.61 -22.09
CA PRO A 153 1.97 2.47 -20.63
C PRO A 153 3.13 3.17 -19.87
N TYR A 154 3.60 4.32 -20.35
CA TYR A 154 4.84 4.97 -19.90
C TYR A 154 4.66 6.20 -19.01
N TYR A 155 3.43 6.68 -18.83
CA TYR A 155 3.16 7.81 -17.94
C TYR A 155 3.30 7.44 -16.46
N GLY A 156 3.20 8.42 -15.58
CA GLY A 156 3.38 8.31 -14.13
C GLY A 156 4.73 8.83 -13.65
N THR A 157 4.86 8.93 -12.34
CA THR A 157 6.08 9.26 -11.60
C THR A 157 6.55 8.05 -10.79
N ASP A 158 7.87 7.84 -10.73
CA ASP A 158 8.45 6.85 -9.82
C ASP A 158 8.37 7.39 -8.40
N LEU A 159 7.38 6.91 -7.63
CA LEU A 159 7.13 7.32 -6.25
C LEU A 159 8.39 7.20 -5.36
N ASN A 160 9.28 6.23 -5.63
CA ASN A 160 10.53 6.08 -4.89
C ASN A 160 11.68 6.95 -5.43
N ARG A 161 11.38 7.93 -6.29
CA ARG A 161 12.25 9.03 -6.73
C ARG A 161 11.64 10.40 -6.45
N ASN A 162 10.39 10.44 -5.96
CA ASN A 162 9.64 11.66 -5.73
C ASN A 162 9.69 12.15 -4.26
N SER A 163 10.42 11.48 -3.36
CA SER A 163 10.52 11.91 -1.97
C SER A 163 11.07 13.34 -1.82
N SER A 164 10.60 14.06 -0.78
CA SER A 164 11.10 15.40 -0.42
C SER A 164 12.57 15.43 0.01
N PHE A 165 13.12 14.28 0.42
CA PHE A 165 14.50 14.15 0.85
C PHE A 165 15.41 13.72 -0.31
N HIS A 166 16.48 14.47 -0.58
CA HIS A 166 17.44 14.20 -1.66
C HIS A 166 16.83 14.02 -3.06
N TRP A 167 15.77 14.78 -3.35
CA TRP A 167 15.19 14.85 -4.68
C TRP A 167 16.16 15.40 -5.74
N GLY A 168 16.00 15.00 -7.01
CA GLY A 168 16.81 15.49 -8.13
C GLY A 168 17.93 14.54 -8.61
N GLY A 169 17.94 13.29 -8.13
CA GLY A 169 18.95 12.28 -8.48
C GLY A 169 18.49 11.23 -9.49
N ALA A 170 17.34 11.42 -10.15
CA ALA A 170 16.75 10.44 -11.07
C ALA A 170 16.46 11.05 -12.45
N SER A 171 15.72 10.33 -13.30
CA SER A 171 15.42 10.80 -14.65
C SER A 171 14.52 12.03 -14.60
N THR A 172 14.84 13.03 -15.43
CA THR A 172 13.95 14.17 -15.71
C THR A 172 13.10 13.96 -16.95
N SER A 173 13.21 12.81 -17.62
CA SER A 173 12.38 12.45 -18.77
C SER A 173 11.07 11.81 -18.31
N PRO A 174 9.90 12.43 -18.56
CA PRO A 174 8.62 11.98 -18.04
C PRO A 174 8.22 10.54 -18.40
N CYS A 175 8.53 10.09 -19.62
CA CYS A 175 8.19 8.74 -20.06
C CYS A 175 9.18 7.66 -19.57
N TYR A 176 10.16 8.01 -18.72
CA TYR A 176 11.13 7.04 -18.22
C TYR A 176 10.66 6.36 -16.93
N GLU A 177 11.06 5.11 -16.72
CA GLU A 177 10.68 4.28 -15.57
C GLU A 177 11.09 4.86 -14.21
N THR A 178 12.13 5.69 -14.20
CA THR A 178 12.66 6.36 -12.99
C THR A 178 12.46 7.87 -13.03
N TYR A 179 11.41 8.34 -13.73
CA TYR A 179 11.03 9.74 -13.73
C TYR A 179 10.77 10.22 -12.29
N GLN A 180 11.45 11.29 -11.89
CA GLN A 180 11.42 11.80 -10.51
C GLN A 180 10.22 12.70 -10.20
N GLY A 181 9.35 12.97 -11.18
CA GLY A 181 8.31 13.99 -11.08
C GLY A 181 8.82 15.41 -11.41
N PRO A 182 7.91 16.38 -11.51
CA PRO A 182 8.19 17.79 -11.82
C PRO A 182 8.84 18.53 -10.65
N SER A 183 8.58 18.08 -9.41
CA SER A 183 9.13 18.63 -8.18
C SER A 183 9.20 17.56 -7.09
N ALA A 184 9.83 17.89 -5.96
CA ALA A 184 9.89 16.98 -4.83
C ALA A 184 8.52 16.90 -4.13
N ALA A 185 8.06 15.70 -3.82
CA ALA A 185 6.74 15.40 -3.25
C ALA A 185 5.60 16.02 -4.08
N SER A 186 5.65 15.84 -5.40
CA SER A 186 4.58 16.24 -6.31
C SER A 186 3.41 15.27 -6.28
N GLU A 187 3.68 13.97 -6.11
CA GLU A 187 2.63 12.95 -6.14
C GLU A 187 1.84 12.96 -4.83
N PRO A 188 0.52 12.73 -4.88
CA PRO A 188 -0.33 12.73 -3.69
C PRO A 188 -0.18 11.45 -2.84
N GLU A 189 0.30 10.35 -3.42
CA GLU A 189 0.63 9.11 -2.70
C GLU A 189 1.83 9.26 -1.73
#